data_AF-A0A936T184-F1
#
_entry.id   AF-A0A936T184-F1
#
_cell.length_a   1.000
_cell.length_b   1.000
_cell.length_c   1.000
_cell.angle_alpha   90.00
_cell.angle_beta   90.00
_cell.angle_gamma   90.00
#
_symmetry.space_group_name_H-M   'P 1'
#
loop_
_entity.id
_entity.type
_entity.pdbx_description
1 polymer ?
#
loop_
_entity_poly.entity_id
_entity_poly.type
_entity_poly.pdbx_seq_one_letter_code
_entity_poly.pdbx_strand_id
1 'polypeptide(L)'
;MSSGSVTSSDPDGILHVDWPVVGDEEQLPADPMAALDKLTQLNGSSTSAGAHACGAVSLVGATLAVHGYAGLRRLVDAIAEELSDDTRNALERLADEIGAGGAGATFGVLADYAILIYRRYRGMDGGMDFRKLQHLMDRAGFVAPSTMNDDDIGRTIGKAGQCWPAKISIFGTDGDHWIMVGRDARGLFVFDPYPRDDGSQIIRPGEADWKRYVEAIGKDEQGKNTIGFLPK
;
A
#
# COMPACT_ATOMS: atom_id res chain seq x y z
N MET A 1 27.69 6.98 22.00
CA MET A 1 26.57 7.82 22.49
C MET A 1 25.34 7.36 21.73
N SER A 2 24.31 6.91 22.45
CA SER A 2 23.10 6.31 21.89
C SER A 2 22.21 7.36 21.23
N SER A 3 21.88 7.20 19.95
CA SER A 3 20.81 7.93 19.28
C SER A 3 19.50 7.19 19.49
N GLY A 4 18.81 7.51 20.58
CA GLY A 4 17.39 7.17 20.72
C GLY A 4 16.60 8.08 19.77
N SER A 5 16.06 7.53 18.70
CA SER A 5 15.01 8.19 17.92
C SER A 5 13.76 8.23 18.81
N VAL A 6 13.37 9.45 19.17
CA VAL A 6 12.19 9.75 19.98
C VAL A 6 10.99 9.73 19.05
N THR A 7 10.10 8.76 19.26
CA THR A 7 8.71 8.82 18.83
C THR A 7 8.10 10.14 19.32
N SER A 8 7.72 11.04 18.42
CA SER A 8 6.81 12.13 18.79
C SER A 8 5.43 11.51 19.00
N SER A 9 5.07 11.32 20.27
CA SER A 9 3.68 11.03 20.62
C SER A 9 2.90 12.32 20.43
N ASP A 10 2.32 12.52 19.26
CA ASP A 10 1.25 13.51 19.13
C ASP A 10 0.15 13.15 20.15
N PRO A 11 -0.47 14.14 20.80
CA PRO A 11 -1.41 13.93 21.89
C PRO A 11 -2.69 13.16 21.49
N ASP A 12 -2.86 12.83 20.21
CA ASP A 12 -4.09 12.29 19.62
C ASP A 12 -4.07 10.77 19.37
N GLY A 13 -3.02 10.04 19.78
CA GLY A 13 -2.98 8.57 19.71
C GLY A 13 -2.77 7.99 18.30
N ILE A 14 -2.69 8.84 17.27
CA ILE A 14 -2.30 8.46 15.92
C ILE A 14 -0.76 8.39 15.88
N LEU A 15 -0.21 7.22 15.55
CA LEU A 15 1.23 7.08 15.33
C LEU A 15 1.59 7.68 13.96
N HIS A 16 2.26 8.83 14.00
CA HIS A 16 2.91 9.42 12.85
C HIS A 16 4.32 8.85 12.71
N VAL A 17 4.75 8.56 11.48
CA VAL A 17 6.15 8.22 11.20
C VAL A 17 6.79 9.41 10.50
N ASP A 18 7.78 10.02 11.16
CA ASP A 18 8.62 11.06 10.57
C ASP A 18 9.44 10.47 9.42
N TRP A 19 9.42 11.15 8.26
CA TRP A 19 10.09 10.77 7.01
C TRP A 19 11.51 10.22 7.16
N PRO A 20 11.76 9.01 6.62
CA PRO A 20 12.98 8.73 5.89
C PRO A 20 12.61 8.55 4.43
N VAL A 21 13.08 9.44 3.55
CA VAL A 21 13.19 9.09 2.13
C VAL A 21 14.08 7.86 2.06
N VAL A 22 13.53 6.74 1.61
CA VAL A 22 14.29 5.49 1.46
C VAL A 22 14.97 5.51 0.10
N GLY A 23 16.29 5.37 0.08
CA GLY A 23 17.03 5.30 -1.17
C GLY A 23 16.85 3.94 -1.85
N ASP A 24 16.91 3.91 -3.18
CA ASP A 24 16.77 2.67 -3.98
C ASP A 24 17.74 1.55 -3.55
N GLU A 25 18.93 1.92 -3.08
CA GLU A 25 19.99 1.01 -2.64
C GLU A 25 19.80 0.49 -1.21
N GLU A 26 18.83 1.03 -0.46
CA GLU A 26 18.56 0.58 0.90
C GLU A 26 18.01 -0.85 0.89
N GLN A 27 18.57 -1.69 1.76
CA GLN A 27 18.20 -3.09 1.87
C GLN A 27 16.82 -3.25 2.50
N LEU A 28 16.03 -4.15 1.95
CA LEU A 28 14.77 -4.58 2.53
C LEU A 28 15.07 -5.31 3.85
N PRO A 29 14.36 -4.95 4.94
CA PRO A 29 14.48 -5.70 6.19
C PRO A 29 13.94 -7.13 6.01
N ALA A 30 14.44 -8.07 6.81
CA ALA A 30 13.96 -9.45 6.79
C ALA A 30 12.46 -9.56 7.16
N ASP A 31 11.95 -8.62 7.96
CA ASP A 31 10.53 -8.51 8.29
C ASP A 31 9.77 -7.70 7.21
N PRO A 32 8.82 -8.31 6.47
CA PRO A 32 8.00 -7.61 5.49
C PRO A 32 7.19 -6.45 6.07
N MET A 33 6.84 -6.50 7.37
CA MET A 33 6.11 -5.42 8.01
C MET A 33 7.00 -4.22 8.29
N ALA A 34 8.26 -4.44 8.64
CA ALA A 34 9.26 -3.38 8.73
C ALA A 34 9.57 -2.77 7.35
N ALA A 35 9.47 -3.56 6.27
CA ALA A 35 9.56 -3.03 4.92
C ALA A 35 8.34 -2.18 4.57
N LEU A 36 7.12 -2.62 4.94
CA LEU A 36 5.90 -1.83 4.76
C LEU A 36 5.95 -0.49 5.51
N ASP A 37 6.44 -0.49 6.74
CA ASP A 37 6.58 0.73 7.55
C ASP A 37 7.49 1.78 6.85
N LYS A 38 8.37 1.33 5.93
CA LYS A 38 9.27 2.14 5.10
C LYS A 38 8.81 2.33 3.64
N LEU A 39 7.89 1.49 3.15
CA LEU A 39 7.34 1.51 1.78
C LEU A 39 6.54 2.80 1.49
N THR A 40 6.20 3.50 2.55
CA THR A 40 5.55 4.81 2.60
C THR A 40 6.16 5.83 1.65
N GLN A 41 7.43 5.67 1.30
CA GLN A 41 8.06 6.45 0.23
C GLN A 41 8.94 5.59 -0.67
N LEU A 42 8.33 4.81 -1.55
CA LEU A 42 9.02 4.43 -2.77
C LEU A 42 9.20 5.68 -3.65
N ASN A 43 10.19 6.52 -3.31
CA ASN A 43 10.93 7.27 -4.32
C ASN A 43 11.75 6.24 -5.08
N GLY A 44 11.10 5.50 -5.97
CA GLY A 44 11.84 4.67 -6.90
C GLY A 44 12.82 5.51 -7.72
N SER A 45 13.60 4.85 -8.55
CA SER A 45 14.56 5.43 -9.51
C SER A 45 14.00 6.47 -10.49
N SER A 46 12.70 6.78 -10.45
CA SER A 46 12.09 7.90 -11.15
C SER A 46 11.00 8.58 -10.33
N THR A 47 11.05 9.91 -10.28
CA THR A 47 9.98 10.80 -9.80
C THR A 47 8.62 10.55 -10.48
N SER A 48 8.59 9.82 -11.60
CA SER A 48 7.37 9.47 -12.35
C SER A 48 6.60 8.27 -11.79
N ALA A 49 7.18 7.50 -10.86
CA ALA A 49 6.52 6.34 -10.25
C ALA A 49 5.57 6.72 -9.10
N GLY A 50 5.91 7.75 -8.31
CA GLY A 50 5.24 8.04 -7.03
C GLY A 50 3.74 8.34 -7.13
N ALA A 51 3.32 9.17 -8.09
CA ALA A 51 1.91 9.59 -8.20
C ALA A 51 1.04 8.73 -9.13
N HIS A 52 1.65 7.95 -10.05
CA HIS A 52 0.90 7.20 -11.06
C HIS A 52 0.84 5.70 -10.77
N ALA A 53 1.81 5.15 -10.03
CA ALA A 53 1.84 3.74 -9.64
C ALA A 53 1.13 3.45 -8.30
N CYS A 54 0.36 4.41 -7.74
CA CYS A 54 -0.26 4.29 -6.42
C CYS A 54 -1.04 2.99 -6.22
N GLY A 55 -1.80 2.53 -7.21
CA GLY A 55 -2.51 1.25 -7.16
C GLY A 55 -1.59 0.03 -7.14
N ALA A 56 -0.48 0.06 -7.88
CA ALA A 56 0.49 -1.03 -7.88
C ALA A 56 1.31 -1.07 -6.59
N VAL A 57 1.72 0.09 -6.07
CA VAL A 57 2.43 0.21 -4.79
C VAL A 57 1.52 -0.22 -3.63
N SER A 58 0.24 0.19 -3.67
CA SER A 58 -0.79 -0.25 -2.74
C SER A 58 -0.96 -1.77 -2.73
N LEU A 59 -1.05 -2.39 -3.91
CA LEU A 59 -1.10 -3.85 -4.03
C LEU A 59 0.16 -4.52 -3.45
N VAL A 60 1.35 -3.98 -3.73
CA VAL A 60 2.61 -4.49 -3.17
C VAL A 60 2.61 -4.38 -1.65
N GLY A 61 2.24 -3.23 -1.09
CA GLY A 61 2.15 -3.02 0.35
C GLY A 61 1.18 -3.98 1.03
N ALA A 62 -0.02 -4.15 0.46
CA ALA A 62 -0.99 -5.13 0.94
C ALA A 62 -0.44 -6.57 0.85
N THR A 63 0.26 -6.91 -0.23
CA THR A 63 0.84 -8.24 -0.43
C THR A 63 1.92 -8.54 0.61
N LEU A 64 2.79 -7.57 0.90
CA LEU A 64 3.76 -7.69 1.98
C LEU A 64 3.07 -7.87 3.34
N ALA A 65 2.02 -7.09 3.59
CA ALA A 65 1.30 -7.12 4.85
C ALA A 65 0.61 -8.45 5.14
N VAL A 66 0.02 -9.06 4.11
CA VAL A 66 -0.84 -10.26 4.26
C VAL A 66 -0.10 -11.54 3.92
N HIS A 67 0.77 -11.50 2.92
CA HIS A 67 1.38 -12.68 2.31
C HIS A 67 2.91 -12.69 2.41
N GLY A 68 3.52 -11.63 2.94
CA GLY A 68 4.97 -11.45 3.01
C GLY A 68 5.63 -11.42 1.63
N TYR A 69 6.96 -11.53 1.59
CA TYR A 69 7.72 -11.56 0.32
C TYR A 69 7.30 -12.71 -0.60
N ALA A 70 6.93 -13.86 -0.04
CA ALA A 70 6.42 -15.00 -0.82
C ALA A 70 5.10 -14.68 -1.57
N GLY A 71 4.33 -13.69 -1.09
CA GLY A 71 3.16 -13.17 -1.79
C GLY A 71 3.47 -12.57 -3.15
N LEU A 72 4.61 -11.88 -3.29
CA LEU A 72 5.00 -11.25 -4.55
C LEU A 72 5.25 -12.30 -5.62
N ARG A 73 5.98 -13.38 -5.29
CA ARG A 73 6.19 -14.50 -6.23
C ARG A 73 4.87 -15.14 -6.66
N ARG A 74 3.97 -15.41 -5.71
CA ARG A 74 2.64 -15.97 -6.01
C ARG A 74 1.82 -15.07 -6.93
N LEU A 75 1.88 -13.76 -6.75
CA LEU A 75 1.22 -12.80 -7.63
C LEU A 75 1.78 -12.91 -9.05
N VAL A 76 3.11 -12.98 -9.22
CA VAL A 76 3.72 -13.16 -10.55
C VAL A 76 3.23 -14.44 -11.21
N ASP A 77 3.26 -15.56 -10.51
CA ASP A 77 2.79 -16.85 -11.04
C ASP A 77 1.30 -16.78 -11.44
N ALA A 78 0.47 -16.09 -10.64
CA ALA A 78 -0.96 -15.95 -10.87
C ALA A 78 -1.32 -15.07 -12.09
N ILE A 79 -0.43 -14.16 -12.50
CA ILE A 79 -0.63 -13.29 -13.66
C ILE A 79 0.26 -13.66 -14.86
N ALA A 80 1.06 -14.73 -14.76
CA ALA A 80 2.10 -15.08 -15.73
C ALA A 80 1.58 -15.21 -17.17
N GLU A 81 0.38 -15.77 -17.34
CA GLU A 81 -0.29 -15.93 -18.65
C GLU A 81 -0.80 -14.61 -19.25
N GLU A 82 -0.84 -13.55 -18.45
CA GLU A 82 -1.34 -12.23 -18.84
C GLU A 82 -0.20 -11.28 -19.28
N LEU A 83 1.06 -11.75 -19.19
CA LEU A 83 2.27 -10.98 -19.42
C LEU A 83 2.98 -11.41 -20.71
N SER A 84 3.76 -10.50 -21.29
CA SER A 84 4.77 -10.91 -22.28
C SER A 84 5.88 -11.70 -21.60
N ASP A 85 6.56 -12.58 -22.33
CA ASP A 85 7.68 -13.38 -21.80
C ASP A 85 8.75 -12.49 -21.15
N ASP A 86 9.11 -11.37 -21.79
CA ASP A 86 10.07 -10.41 -21.24
C ASP A 86 9.62 -9.83 -19.88
N THR A 87 8.35 -9.43 -19.78
CA THR A 87 7.79 -8.84 -18.55
C THR A 87 7.67 -9.89 -17.46
N ARG A 88 7.23 -11.10 -17.81
CA ARG A 88 7.14 -12.24 -16.89
C ARG A 88 8.51 -12.58 -16.32
N ASN A 89 9.50 -12.81 -17.17
CA ASN A 89 10.85 -13.16 -16.74
C ASN A 89 11.48 -12.06 -15.85
N ALA A 90 11.22 -10.79 -16.17
CA ALA A 90 11.67 -9.67 -15.34
C ALA A 90 11.00 -9.66 -13.96
N LEU A 91 9.67 -9.83 -13.89
CA LEU A 91 8.93 -9.90 -12.63
C LEU A 91 9.33 -11.10 -11.78
N GLU A 92 9.52 -12.27 -12.40
CA GLU A 92 9.99 -13.48 -11.72
C GLU A 92 11.36 -13.25 -11.07
N ARG A 93 12.31 -12.68 -11.83
CA ARG A 93 13.65 -12.34 -11.31
C ARG A 93 13.57 -11.38 -10.13
N LEU A 94 12.79 -10.31 -10.24
CA LEU A 94 12.63 -9.32 -9.15
C LEU A 94 11.99 -9.95 -7.91
N ALA A 95 10.95 -10.79 -8.09
CA ALA A 95 10.30 -11.49 -6.99
C ALA A 95 11.27 -12.45 -6.26
N ASP A 96 12.12 -13.15 -7.01
CA ASP A 96 13.14 -14.04 -6.45
C ASP A 96 14.23 -13.25 -5.71
N GLU A 97 14.67 -12.12 -6.26
CA GLU A 97 15.63 -11.21 -5.62
C GLU A 97 15.09 -10.68 -4.27
N ILE A 98 13.83 -10.24 -4.24
CA ILE A 98 13.16 -9.78 -3.02
C ILE A 98 12.99 -10.93 -2.02
N GLY A 99 12.49 -12.08 -2.47
CA GLY A 99 12.19 -13.23 -1.62
C GLY A 99 13.42 -13.90 -0.99
N ALA A 100 14.60 -13.74 -1.60
CA ALA A 100 15.84 -14.27 -1.07
C ALA A 100 16.45 -13.42 0.07
N GLY A 101 15.99 -12.19 0.27
CA GLY A 101 16.49 -11.28 1.32
C GLY A 101 18.01 -11.03 1.28
N GLY A 102 18.66 -11.34 0.16
CA GLY A 102 20.10 -11.17 -0.05
C GLY A 102 20.46 -9.73 -0.38
N ALA A 103 21.74 -9.47 -0.69
CA ALA A 103 22.23 -8.12 -0.99
C ALA A 103 21.52 -7.40 -2.17
N GLY A 104 20.74 -8.13 -2.98
CA GLY A 104 19.90 -7.57 -4.05
C GLY A 104 18.46 -7.25 -3.65
N ALA A 105 18.01 -7.57 -2.44
CA ALA A 105 16.66 -7.28 -1.97
C ALA A 105 16.61 -5.82 -1.48
N THR A 106 16.45 -4.87 -2.39
CA THR A 106 16.41 -3.43 -2.05
C THR A 106 15.03 -2.81 -2.29
N PHE A 107 14.81 -1.63 -1.71
CA PHE A 107 13.60 -0.85 -2.00
C PHE A 107 13.49 -0.44 -3.47
N GLY A 108 14.63 -0.25 -4.17
CA GLY A 108 14.65 -0.02 -5.62
C GLY A 108 14.14 -1.22 -6.43
N VAL A 109 14.54 -2.45 -6.06
CA VAL A 109 14.03 -3.68 -6.69
C VAL A 109 12.52 -3.84 -6.46
N LEU A 110 12.05 -3.51 -5.26
CA LEU A 110 10.63 -3.51 -4.92
C LEU A 110 9.84 -2.43 -5.71
N ALA A 111 10.44 -1.25 -5.92
CA ALA A 111 9.88 -0.21 -6.77
C ALA A 111 9.80 -0.64 -8.24
N ASP A 112 10.86 -1.25 -8.78
CA ASP A 112 10.89 -1.78 -10.15
C ASP A 112 9.82 -2.85 -10.36
N TYR A 113 9.63 -3.73 -9.37
CA TYR A 113 8.54 -4.71 -9.36
C TYR A 113 7.18 -4.01 -9.49
N ALA A 114 6.92 -3.00 -8.65
CA ALA A 114 5.68 -2.22 -8.70
C ALA A 114 5.49 -1.48 -10.04
N ILE A 115 6.58 -0.95 -10.63
CA ILE A 115 6.57 -0.26 -11.92
C ILE A 115 6.18 -1.21 -13.07
N LEU A 116 6.65 -2.45 -13.07
CA LEU A 116 6.29 -3.43 -14.10
C LEU A 116 4.80 -3.80 -14.03
N ILE A 117 4.27 -4.01 -12.83
CA ILE A 117 2.82 -4.19 -12.62
C ILE A 117 2.08 -2.95 -13.11
N TYR A 118 2.47 -1.75 -12.68
CA TYR A 118 1.85 -0.51 -13.10
C TYR A 118 1.83 -0.36 -14.63
N ARG A 119 2.95 -0.56 -15.32
CA ARG A 119 3.04 -0.42 -16.79
C ARG A 119 2.08 -1.36 -17.52
N ARG A 120 1.88 -2.57 -16.99
CA ARG A 120 0.97 -3.56 -17.58
C ARG A 120 -0.50 -3.23 -17.35
N TYR A 121 -0.81 -2.67 -16.18
CA TYR A 121 -2.19 -2.50 -15.71
C TYR A 121 -2.66 -1.03 -15.66
N ARG A 122 -1.84 -0.06 -16.06
CA ARG A 122 -2.28 1.35 -16.13
C ARG A 122 -3.38 1.59 -17.16
N GLY A 123 -4.26 2.54 -16.87
CA GLY A 123 -5.24 3.12 -17.78
C GLY A 123 -4.62 4.10 -18.76
N MET A 124 -5.44 4.66 -19.66
CA MET A 124 -5.00 5.66 -20.64
C MET A 124 -4.66 7.01 -19.99
N ASP A 125 -5.26 7.29 -18.84
CA ASP A 125 -5.02 8.44 -17.98
C ASP A 125 -3.72 8.32 -17.15
N GLY A 126 -3.04 7.17 -17.23
CA GLY A 126 -1.84 6.88 -16.45
C GLY A 126 -2.13 6.49 -15.01
N GLY A 127 -3.39 6.41 -14.56
CA GLY A 127 -3.78 5.80 -13.29
C GLY A 127 -3.89 4.28 -13.43
N MET A 128 -4.30 3.59 -12.37
CA MET A 128 -4.82 2.22 -12.48
C MET A 128 -6.35 2.31 -12.42
N ASP A 129 -7.06 1.49 -13.19
CA ASP A 129 -8.53 1.42 -13.08
C ASP A 129 -8.89 0.48 -11.91
N PHE A 130 -9.94 0.80 -11.15
CA PHE A 130 -10.37 -0.03 -10.02
C PHE A 130 -10.58 -1.51 -10.40
N ARG A 131 -11.14 -1.82 -11.57
CA ARG A 131 -11.35 -3.21 -12.02
C ARG A 131 -10.04 -3.95 -12.21
N LYS A 132 -8.98 -3.25 -12.60
CA LYS A 132 -7.65 -3.84 -12.75
C LYS A 132 -6.98 -4.04 -11.40
N LEU A 133 -7.13 -3.10 -10.47
CA LEU A 133 -6.71 -3.30 -9.09
C LEU A 133 -7.43 -4.50 -8.48
N GLN A 134 -8.75 -4.55 -8.61
CA GLN A 134 -9.57 -5.65 -8.10
C GLN A 134 -9.15 -7.00 -8.70
N HIS A 135 -8.97 -7.08 -10.02
CA HIS A 135 -8.42 -8.27 -10.67
C HIS A 135 -7.09 -8.70 -10.07
N LEU A 136 -6.15 -7.77 -9.90
CA LEU A 136 -4.85 -8.06 -9.30
C LEU A 136 -4.96 -8.51 -7.85
N MET A 137 -5.91 -7.95 -7.08
CA MET A 137 -6.17 -8.37 -5.71
C MET A 137 -6.72 -9.78 -5.64
N ASP A 138 -7.65 -10.13 -6.52
CA ASP A 138 -8.17 -11.50 -6.63
C ASP A 138 -7.05 -12.48 -6.99
N ARG A 139 -6.17 -12.11 -7.93
CA ARG A 139 -4.99 -12.90 -8.30
C ARG A 139 -3.98 -13.05 -7.17
N ALA A 140 -3.82 -12.02 -6.34
CA ALA A 140 -2.98 -12.06 -5.15
C ALA A 140 -3.62 -12.86 -3.99
N GLY A 141 -4.89 -13.27 -4.12
CA GLY A 141 -5.59 -14.07 -3.11
C GLY A 141 -6.25 -13.24 -2.01
N PHE A 142 -6.45 -11.94 -2.21
CA PHE A 142 -7.25 -11.12 -1.31
C PHE A 142 -8.72 -11.49 -1.42
N VAL A 143 -9.42 -11.40 -0.30
CA VAL A 143 -10.86 -11.66 -0.23
C VAL A 143 -11.56 -10.43 0.29
N ALA A 144 -12.58 -9.98 -0.43
CA ALA A 144 -13.38 -8.84 -0.03
C ALA A 144 -14.00 -9.04 1.36
N PRO A 145 -14.02 -8.00 2.22
CA PRO A 145 -14.75 -7.98 3.48
C PRO A 145 -16.19 -8.48 3.32
N SER A 146 -16.66 -9.33 4.25
CA SER A 146 -18.05 -9.79 4.20
C SER A 146 -19.05 -8.65 4.41
N THR A 147 -18.69 -7.67 5.24
CA THR A 147 -19.42 -6.42 5.47
C THR A 147 -18.50 -5.24 5.14
N MET A 148 -19.03 -4.18 4.55
CA MET A 148 -18.34 -2.89 4.39
C MET A 148 -19.09 -1.84 5.19
N ASN A 149 -18.41 -1.22 6.15
CA ASN A 149 -18.89 -0.11 6.95
C ASN A 149 -17.71 0.83 7.22
N ASP A 150 -17.78 2.03 6.65
CA ASP A 150 -16.72 3.03 6.75
C ASP A 150 -16.54 3.56 8.17
N ASP A 151 -17.59 3.51 9.01
CA ASP A 151 -17.55 3.98 10.40
C ASP A 151 -17.08 2.89 11.39
N ASP A 152 -17.00 1.62 10.96
CA ASP A 152 -16.68 0.47 11.80
C ASP A 152 -15.62 -0.40 11.13
N ILE A 153 -14.36 0.00 11.30
CA ILE A 153 -13.23 -0.69 10.70
C ILE A 153 -13.02 -2.09 11.25
N GLY A 154 -13.35 -2.33 12.52
CA GLY A 154 -13.26 -3.65 13.15
C GLY A 154 -14.24 -4.64 12.52
N ARG A 155 -15.41 -4.17 12.09
CA ARG A 155 -16.38 -4.99 11.37
C ARG A 155 -16.03 -5.21 9.89
N THR A 156 -15.39 -4.23 9.26
CA THR A 156 -14.96 -4.34 7.85
C THR A 156 -13.69 -5.18 7.71
N ILE A 157 -12.63 -4.83 8.43
CA ILE A 157 -11.33 -5.52 8.45
C ILE A 157 -11.17 -6.23 9.80
N GLY A 158 -11.91 -7.34 9.97
CA GLY A 158 -12.06 -8.01 11.25
C GLY A 158 -11.02 -9.09 11.57
N LYS A 159 -10.24 -9.55 10.58
CA LYS A 159 -9.28 -10.65 10.76
C LYS A 159 -7.88 -10.26 10.29
N ALA A 160 -6.86 -10.78 10.98
CA ALA A 160 -5.49 -10.69 10.49
C ALA A 160 -5.38 -11.36 9.11
N GLY A 161 -4.63 -10.73 8.21
CA GLY A 161 -4.53 -11.11 6.80
C GLY A 161 -5.67 -10.60 5.91
N GLN A 162 -6.63 -9.82 6.44
CA GLN A 162 -7.58 -9.10 5.60
C GLN A 162 -7.00 -7.75 5.20
N CYS A 163 -7.15 -7.39 3.93
CA CYS A 163 -6.79 -6.09 3.40
C CYS A 163 -7.71 -5.77 2.22
N TRP A 164 -8.22 -4.54 2.17
CA TRP A 164 -9.12 -4.09 1.11
C TRP A 164 -8.89 -2.61 0.79
N PRO A 165 -9.02 -2.19 -0.48
CA PRO A 165 -8.82 -0.81 -0.86
C PRO A 165 -9.98 0.05 -0.38
N ALA A 166 -9.64 1.26 0.02
CA ALA A 166 -10.57 2.35 0.26
C ALA A 166 -10.16 3.55 -0.60
N LYS A 167 -11.13 4.39 -0.94
CA LYS A 167 -10.91 5.62 -1.70
C LYS A 167 -11.05 6.82 -0.79
N ILE A 168 -10.15 7.77 -0.92
CA ILE A 168 -10.25 9.09 -0.32
C ILE A 168 -10.83 10.05 -1.36
N SER A 169 -12.00 10.62 -1.08
CA SER A 169 -12.72 11.57 -1.94
C SER A 169 -12.47 13.01 -1.46
N ILE A 170 -11.39 13.64 -1.93
CA ILE A 170 -11.02 15.00 -1.50
C ILE A 170 -11.70 16.09 -2.37
N PHE A 171 -11.99 15.79 -3.65
CA PHE A 171 -12.57 16.75 -4.62
C PHE A 171 -13.68 16.11 -5.48
N GLY A 172 -14.63 15.41 -4.86
CA GLY A 172 -15.66 14.69 -5.61
C GLY A 172 -15.11 13.45 -6.33
N THR A 173 -15.55 13.18 -7.57
CA THR A 173 -15.14 11.98 -8.34
C THR A 173 -13.76 12.09 -8.96
N ASP A 174 -13.21 13.29 -9.08
CA ASP A 174 -12.01 13.57 -9.84
C ASP A 174 -10.77 13.44 -8.94
N GLY A 175 -10.09 12.31 -9.09
CA GLY A 175 -8.95 11.91 -8.27
C GLY A 175 -9.18 10.53 -7.67
N ASP A 176 -8.53 9.52 -8.23
CA ASP A 176 -8.53 8.16 -7.71
C ASP A 176 -7.44 8.03 -6.64
N HIS A 177 -7.62 8.74 -5.51
CA HIS A 177 -6.74 8.56 -4.36
C HIS A 177 -7.14 7.30 -3.60
N TRP A 178 -6.35 6.24 -3.74
CA TRP A 178 -6.62 4.96 -3.11
C TRP A 178 -5.62 4.68 -2.00
N ILE A 179 -6.15 4.13 -0.91
CA ILE A 179 -5.38 3.62 0.21
C ILE A 179 -5.70 2.15 0.40
N MET A 180 -4.78 1.40 0.99
CA MET A 180 -5.08 0.05 1.46
C MET A 180 -5.34 0.08 2.94
N VAL A 181 -6.43 -0.55 3.37
CA VAL A 181 -6.72 -0.72 4.78
C VAL A 181 -6.72 -2.20 5.08
N GLY A 182 -5.90 -2.61 6.05
CA GLY A 182 -5.74 -4.02 6.36
C GLY A 182 -5.41 -4.28 7.81
N ARG A 183 -5.32 -5.55 8.16
CA ARG A 183 -4.97 -5.99 9.51
C ARG A 183 -3.91 -7.07 9.43
N ASP A 184 -2.83 -6.87 10.16
CA ASP A 184 -1.75 -7.83 10.33
C ASP A 184 -1.72 -8.35 11.78
N ALA A 185 -0.65 -9.04 12.16
CA ALA A 185 -0.45 -9.53 13.54
C ALA A 185 -0.21 -8.40 14.57
N ARG A 186 0.15 -7.20 14.12
CA ARG A 186 0.40 -6.00 14.93
C ARG A 186 -0.85 -5.12 15.09
N GLY A 187 -1.87 -5.32 14.27
CA GLY A 187 -3.15 -4.62 14.36
C GLY A 187 -3.61 -4.04 13.03
N LEU A 188 -4.40 -2.98 13.10
CA LEU A 188 -4.84 -2.23 11.92
C LEU A 188 -3.64 -1.53 11.28
N PHE A 189 -3.60 -1.53 9.95
CA PHE A 189 -2.71 -0.68 9.18
C PHE A 189 -3.49 0.03 8.08
N VAL A 190 -3.04 1.23 7.75
CA VAL A 190 -3.44 1.99 6.59
C VAL A 190 -2.18 2.22 5.77
N PHE A 191 -2.26 1.98 4.48
CA PHE A 191 -1.19 2.32 3.56
C PHE A 191 -1.74 3.36 2.59
N ASP A 192 -1.30 4.61 2.79
CA ASP A 192 -1.57 5.73 1.89
C ASP A 192 -0.30 5.99 1.07
N PRO A 193 -0.31 5.77 -0.26
CA PRO A 193 0.86 5.99 -1.10
C PRO A 193 1.19 7.48 -1.33
N TYR A 194 0.36 8.42 -0.86
CA TYR A 194 0.60 9.86 -1.00
C TYR A 194 0.93 10.48 0.38
N PRO A 195 2.09 11.14 0.54
CA PRO A 195 2.39 11.86 1.77
C PRO A 195 1.43 13.04 1.96
N ARG A 196 1.12 13.37 3.21
CA ARG A 196 0.37 14.59 3.56
C ARG A 196 1.19 15.85 3.26
N ASP A 197 0.56 17.02 3.28
CA ASP A 197 1.21 18.32 3.06
C ASP A 197 2.36 18.60 4.04
N ASP A 198 2.29 18.06 5.27
CA ASP A 198 3.34 18.13 6.28
C ASP A 198 4.42 17.05 6.14
N GLY A 199 4.33 16.25 5.07
CA GLY A 199 5.18 15.09 4.81
C GLY A 199 4.78 13.84 5.59
N SER A 200 4.06 13.94 6.70
CA SER A 200 3.79 12.76 7.54
C SER A 200 2.90 11.72 6.84
N GLN A 201 3.03 10.46 7.28
CA GLN A 201 2.12 9.38 6.90
C GLN A 201 1.62 8.64 8.12
N ILE A 202 0.37 8.19 8.05
CA ILE A 202 -0.32 7.46 9.11
C ILE A 202 -0.42 6.01 8.64
N ILE A 203 0.42 5.14 9.20
CA ILE A 203 0.51 3.75 8.75
C ILE A 203 -0.34 2.83 9.62
N ARG A 204 -0.65 3.24 10.87
CA ARG A 204 -1.24 2.36 11.89
C ARG A 204 -2.14 3.11 12.86
N PRO A 205 -3.30 3.60 12.39
CA PRO A 205 -4.28 4.13 13.32
C PRO A 205 -4.77 3.01 14.24
N GLY A 206 -4.96 3.31 15.53
CA GLY A 206 -5.70 2.42 16.41
C GLY A 206 -7.16 2.33 15.95
N GLU A 207 -7.85 1.21 16.25
CA GLU A 207 -9.27 1.07 15.91
C GLU A 207 -10.14 2.18 16.54
N ALA A 208 -9.81 2.56 17.78
CA ALA A 208 -10.48 3.65 18.48
C ALA A 208 -10.29 5.01 17.81
N ASP A 209 -9.21 5.17 17.05
CA ASP A 209 -8.82 6.41 16.39
C ASP A 209 -9.22 6.43 14.91
N TRP A 210 -9.73 5.32 14.36
CA TRP A 210 -10.16 5.23 12.95
C TRP A 210 -11.13 6.33 12.56
N LYS A 211 -12.16 6.57 13.37
CA LYS A 211 -13.15 7.62 13.09
C LYS A 211 -12.50 9.01 13.09
N ARG A 212 -11.58 9.27 14.03
CA ARG A 212 -10.83 10.52 14.09
C ARG A 212 -9.92 10.68 12.87
N TYR A 213 -9.30 9.60 12.42
CA TYR A 213 -8.49 9.57 11.20
C TYR A 213 -9.33 9.96 9.97
N VAL A 214 -10.49 9.33 9.78
CA VAL A 214 -11.43 9.67 8.69
C VAL A 214 -11.87 11.13 8.77
N GLU A 215 -12.23 11.62 9.96
CA GLU A 215 -12.63 13.02 10.18
C GLU A 215 -11.48 14.01 9.92
N ALA A 216 -10.24 13.63 10.24
CA ALA A 216 -9.05 14.45 10.05
C ALA A 216 -8.61 14.59 8.58
N ILE A 217 -9.07 13.69 7.70
CA ILE A 217 -8.90 13.85 6.24
C ILE A 217 -9.94 14.84 5.68
N GLY A 218 -11.03 15.08 6.42
CA GLY A 218 -12.02 16.10 6.11
C GLY A 218 -13.30 15.52 5.50
N LYS A 219 -14.04 16.38 4.80
CA LYS A 219 -15.29 16.06 4.12
C LYS A 219 -15.22 16.40 2.64
N ASP A 220 -15.89 15.61 1.82
CA ASP A 220 -16.03 15.89 0.38
C ASP A 220 -16.95 17.11 0.13
N GLU A 221 -17.11 17.50 -1.14
CA GLU A 221 -17.99 18.60 -1.55
C GLU A 221 -19.47 18.40 -1.16
N GLN A 222 -19.87 17.16 -0.85
CA GLN A 222 -21.22 16.77 -0.43
C GLN A 222 -21.36 16.72 1.11
N GLY A 223 -20.30 17.05 1.84
CA GLY A 223 -20.27 17.03 3.31
C GLY A 223 -20.19 15.63 3.92
N LYS A 224 -19.83 14.60 3.13
CA LYS A 224 -19.63 13.22 3.61
C LYS A 224 -18.18 13.01 4.04
N ASN A 225 -17.97 11.97 4.85
CA ASN A 225 -16.63 11.50 5.20
C ASN A 225 -15.83 11.19 3.92
N THR A 226 -14.54 11.49 3.97
CA THR A 226 -13.66 11.41 2.80
C THR A 226 -13.22 9.98 2.49
N ILE A 227 -13.20 9.04 3.43
CA ILE A 227 -12.82 7.64 3.16
C ILE A 227 -14.05 6.76 2.96
N GLY A 228 -14.06 5.96 1.88
CA GLY A 228 -15.04 4.89 1.67
C GLY A 228 -14.42 3.61 1.11
N PHE A 229 -14.79 2.45 1.65
CA PHE A 229 -14.35 1.15 1.12
C PHE A 229 -14.87 0.91 -0.29
N LEU A 230 -14.00 0.43 -1.18
CA LEU A 230 -14.39 0.15 -2.56
C LEU A 230 -15.27 -1.11 -2.63
N PRO A 231 -16.27 -1.13 -3.53
CA PRO A 231 -17.25 -2.21 -3.61
C PRO A 231 -16.60 -3.54 -4.01
N LYS A 232 -17.38 -4.62 -3.85
CA LYS A 232 -17.05 -5.95 -4.36
C LYS A 232 -17.33 -6.06 -5.85
#